data_AF-A0AAD6FI64-F1
#
_entry.id   AF-A0AAD6FI64-F1
#
_cell.length_a   1.000
_cell.length_b   1.000
_cell.length_c   1.000
_cell.angle_alpha   90.00
_cell.angle_beta   90.00
_cell.angle_gamma   90.00
#
_symmetry.space_group_name_H-M   'P 1'
#
loop_
_entity.id
_entity.type
_entity.pdbx_description
1 polymer ?
#
loop_
_entity_poly.entity_id
_entity_poly.type
_entity_poly.pdbx_seq_one_letter_code
_entity_poly.pdbx_strand_id
1 'polypeptide(L)'
;DDVEVEDDMTIREIAEWEERQLDEQVNFTNCKIDPAPFQLVERTSLHKTHTIFSLLGLDHAYVTSIGRLIGVVSLKELRKAIEGSVTVKGVKVRPPLASFRDSGTSSSENEATELHKLWDRHKSLSLPREQTPSESDEKS
;
A
#
# COMPACT_ATOMS: atom_id res chain seq x y z
N ASP A 1 53.20 3.89 -44.73
CA ASP A 1 53.01 5.21 -44.13
C ASP A 1 51.62 5.29 -43.55
N ASP A 2 51.46 4.73 -42.35
CA ASP A 2 50.29 4.92 -41.50
C ASP A 2 50.32 6.36 -40.99
N VAL A 3 49.42 7.18 -41.47
CA VAL A 3 49.21 8.52 -40.92
C VAL A 3 48.25 8.33 -39.76
N GLU A 4 48.80 8.20 -38.55
CA GLU A 4 48.05 8.36 -37.31
C GLU A 4 47.46 9.78 -37.33
N VAL A 5 46.17 9.87 -37.67
CA VAL A 5 45.42 11.12 -37.58
C VAL A 5 45.23 11.38 -36.09
N GLU A 6 46.03 12.29 -35.54
CA GLU A 6 45.85 12.85 -34.21
C GLU A 6 44.60 13.74 -34.23
N ASP A 7 43.42 13.10 -34.24
CA ASP A 7 42.10 13.75 -34.22
C ASP A 7 41.68 14.03 -32.78
N ASP A 8 42.42 14.91 -32.10
CA ASP A 8 42.00 15.44 -30.81
C ASP A 8 41.71 16.93 -30.97
N MET A 9 40.43 17.27 -31.20
CA MET A 9 39.99 18.66 -31.17
C MET A 9 40.40 19.30 -29.84
N THR A 10 40.96 20.50 -29.89
CA THR A 10 41.30 21.23 -28.68
C THR A 10 40.04 21.65 -27.92
N ILE A 11 40.13 21.81 -26.60
CA ILE A 11 38.99 22.26 -25.75
C ILE A 11 38.32 23.54 -26.29
N ARG A 12 39.10 24.45 -26.89
CA ARG A 12 38.57 25.68 -27.51
C ARG A 12 37.74 25.38 -28.76
N GLU A 13 38.23 24.50 -29.62
CA GLU A 13 37.53 24.09 -30.84
C GLU A 13 36.25 23.31 -30.52
N ILE A 14 36.26 22.50 -29.45
CA ILE A 14 35.07 21.83 -28.93
C ILE A 14 34.02 22.85 -28.50
N ALA A 15 34.39 23.86 -27.71
CA ALA A 15 33.45 24.90 -27.26
C ALA A 15 32.86 25.71 -28.42
N GLU A 16 33.69 26.10 -29.40
CA GLU A 16 33.24 26.80 -30.62
C GLU A 16 32.34 25.92 -31.50
N TRP A 17 32.55 24.60 -31.50
CA TRP A 17 31.66 23.66 -32.16
C TRP A 17 30.33 23.49 -31.41
N GLU A 18 30.38 23.30 -30.08
CA GLU A 18 29.20 23.15 -29.22
C GLU A 18 28.27 24.36 -29.34
N GLU A 19 28.80 25.58 -29.29
CA GLU A 19 28.01 26.80 -29.41
C GLU A 19 27.26 26.86 -30.74
N ARG A 20 27.90 26.48 -31.85
CA ARG A 20 27.25 26.42 -33.17
C ARG A 20 26.18 25.34 -33.27
N GLN A 21 26.36 24.22 -32.58
CA GLN A 21 25.42 23.10 -32.62
C GLN A 21 24.18 23.31 -31.74
N LEU A 22 24.25 24.15 -30.70
CA LEU A 22 23.11 24.43 -29.81
C LEU A 22 21.92 25.09 -30.53
N ASP A 23 22.16 25.84 -31.61
CA ASP A 23 21.12 26.47 -32.42
C ASP A 23 20.46 25.50 -33.43
N GLU A 24 21.05 24.33 -33.66
CA GLU A 24 20.53 23.34 -34.58
C GLU A 24 19.43 22.47 -33.94
N GLN A 25 18.41 22.12 -34.72
CA GLN A 25 17.36 21.24 -34.22
C GLN A 25 17.88 19.81 -34.04
N VAL A 26 17.69 19.26 -32.84
CA VAL A 26 18.07 17.88 -32.54
C VAL A 26 17.32 16.89 -33.44
N ASN A 27 18.07 16.02 -34.12
CA ASN A 27 17.52 14.94 -34.92
C ASN A 27 17.29 13.67 -34.06
N PHE A 28 16.03 13.32 -33.84
CA PHE A 28 15.64 12.15 -33.03
C PHE A 28 15.53 10.83 -33.82
N THR A 29 15.82 10.79 -35.12
CA THR A 29 15.58 9.62 -35.99
C THR A 29 16.27 8.35 -35.51
N ASN A 30 17.49 8.47 -34.98
CA ASN A 30 18.28 7.36 -34.45
C ASN A 30 18.34 7.35 -32.91
N CYS A 31 17.52 8.17 -32.24
CA CYS A 31 17.46 8.22 -30.79
C CYS A 31 16.63 7.03 -30.26
N LYS A 32 17.14 6.33 -29.25
CA LYS A 32 16.39 5.29 -28.55
C LYS A 32 15.45 5.96 -27.54
N ILE A 33 14.21 6.17 -27.97
CA ILE A 33 13.15 6.71 -27.12
C ILE A 33 12.28 5.54 -26.68
N ASP A 34 12.53 5.06 -25.45
CA ASP A 34 11.72 3.98 -24.89
C ASP A 34 10.36 4.52 -24.44
N PRO A 35 9.25 3.86 -24.81
CA PRO A 35 7.93 4.26 -24.34
C PRO A 35 7.85 4.05 -22.83
N ALA A 36 7.23 4.99 -22.12
CA ALA A 36 7.03 4.86 -20.68
C ALA A 36 6.17 3.61 -20.40
N PRO A 37 6.60 2.69 -19.51
CA PRO A 37 5.90 1.43 -19.25
C PRO A 37 4.55 1.62 -18.53
N PHE A 38 4.32 2.80 -17.97
CA PHE A 38 3.05 3.25 -17.40
C PHE A 38 2.96 4.77 -17.52
N GLN A 39 1.75 5.29 -17.34
CA GLN A 39 1.46 6.71 -17.40
C GLN A 39 0.71 7.12 -16.13
N LEU A 40 1.22 8.12 -15.40
CA LEU A 40 0.50 8.69 -14.27
C LEU A 40 -0.44 9.79 -14.77
N VAL A 41 -1.72 9.69 -14.43
CA VAL A 41 -2.75 10.65 -14.87
C VAL A 41 -3.01 11.66 -13.74
N GLU A 42 -3.23 12.92 -14.09
CA GLU A 42 -3.42 14.05 -13.14
C GLU A 42 -4.48 13.80 -12.06
N ARG A 43 -5.51 12.99 -12.34
CA ARG A 43 -6.63 12.69 -11.42
C ARG A 43 -6.37 11.47 -10.52
N THR A 44 -5.17 10.91 -10.57
CA THR A 44 -4.80 9.78 -9.72
C THR A 44 -4.67 10.26 -8.28
N SER A 45 -5.47 9.68 -7.38
CA SER A 45 -5.39 10.00 -5.95
C SER A 45 -4.00 9.71 -5.38
N LEU A 46 -3.56 10.50 -4.40
CA LEU A 46 -2.26 10.36 -3.75
C LEU A 46 -1.97 8.92 -3.25
N HIS A 47 -2.96 8.25 -2.68
CA HIS A 47 -2.82 6.86 -2.19
C HIS A 47 -2.56 5.87 -3.33
N LYS A 48 -3.28 5.99 -4.46
CA LYS A 48 -3.04 5.17 -5.65
C LYS A 48 -1.64 5.44 -6.22
N THR A 49 -1.21 6.70 -6.26
CA THR A 49 0.15 7.06 -6.68
C THR A 49 1.20 6.40 -5.79
N HIS A 50 1.02 6.42 -4.46
CA HIS A 50 1.88 5.71 -3.51
C HIS A 50 1.96 4.21 -3.79
N THR A 51 0.81 3.57 -3.99
CA THR A 51 0.74 2.14 -4.33
C THR A 51 1.51 1.85 -5.61
N ILE A 52 1.34 2.65 -6.66
CA ILE A 52 2.05 2.46 -7.94
C ILE A 52 3.56 2.60 -7.76
N PHE A 53 4.03 3.65 -7.07
CA PHE A 53 5.46 3.85 -6.78
C PHE A 53 6.06 2.68 -6.01
N SER A 54 5.32 2.14 -5.05
CA SER A 54 5.78 1.03 -4.22
C SER A 54 5.80 -0.30 -4.97
N LEU A 55 4.78 -0.59 -5.78
CA LEU A 55 4.68 -1.83 -6.56
C LEU A 55 5.72 -1.90 -7.67
N LEU A 56 6.01 -0.76 -8.31
CA LEU A 56 6.91 -0.68 -9.45
C LEU A 56 8.33 -0.26 -9.06
N GLY A 57 8.58 0.07 -7.78
CA GLY A 57 9.89 0.50 -7.30
C GLY A 57 10.38 1.80 -7.95
N LEU A 58 9.48 2.77 -8.13
CA LEU A 58 9.76 3.99 -8.88
C LEU A 58 10.33 5.09 -7.99
N ASP A 59 11.31 5.82 -8.52
CA ASP A 59 11.78 7.08 -7.93
C ASP A 59 11.10 8.30 -8.54
N HIS A 60 10.76 8.23 -9.82
CA HIS A 60 10.14 9.32 -10.58
C HIS A 60 9.04 8.78 -11.50
N ALA A 61 7.99 9.57 -11.68
CA ALA A 61 6.93 9.29 -12.65
C ALA A 61 6.49 10.57 -13.36
N TYR A 62 6.29 10.46 -14.67
CA TYR A 62 5.76 11.54 -15.49
C TYR A 62 4.24 11.60 -15.37
N VAL A 63 3.71 12.77 -15.05
CA VAL A 63 2.28 13.04 -14.97
C VAL A 63 1.81 13.65 -16.27
N THR A 64 0.69 13.15 -16.75
CA THR A 64 0.11 13.58 -18.03
C THR A 64 -1.35 13.96 -17.90
N SER A 65 -1.79 14.83 -18.80
CA SER A 65 -3.18 15.18 -19.05
C SER A 65 -3.46 15.04 -20.53
N ILE A 66 -4.28 14.05 -20.92
CA ILE A 66 -4.61 13.76 -22.32
C ILE A 66 -3.35 13.65 -23.21
N GLY A 67 -2.35 12.90 -22.72
CA GLY A 67 -1.08 12.67 -23.44
C GLY A 67 -0.08 13.83 -23.40
N ARG A 68 -0.43 14.97 -22.79
CA ARG A 68 0.51 16.09 -22.60
C ARG A 68 1.22 15.94 -21.26
N LEU A 69 2.55 16.08 -21.26
CA LEU A 69 3.34 16.15 -20.03
C LEU A 69 2.95 17.40 -19.26
N ILE A 70 2.52 17.23 -18.00
CA ILE A 70 2.16 18.34 -17.11
C ILE A 70 3.12 18.47 -15.92
N GLY A 71 3.90 17.44 -15.62
CA GLY A 71 4.87 17.48 -14.53
C GLY A 71 5.51 16.13 -14.24
N VAL A 72 6.37 16.11 -13.23
CA VAL A 72 7.03 14.92 -12.71
C VAL A 72 6.74 14.84 -11.21
N VAL A 73 6.49 13.64 -10.72
CA VAL A 73 6.37 13.35 -9.29
C VAL A 73 7.58 12.53 -8.87
N SER A 74 8.25 12.93 -7.80
CA SER A 74 9.30 12.14 -7.16
C SER A 74 8.80 11.38 -5.94
N LEU A 75 9.44 10.26 -5.60
CA LEU A 75 9.17 9.51 -4.37
C LEU A 75 9.35 10.38 -3.12
N LYS A 76 10.31 11.31 -3.14
CA LYS A 76 10.59 12.24 -2.03
C LYS A 76 9.41 13.18 -1.78
N GLU A 77 8.84 13.77 -2.82
CA GLU A 77 7.68 14.66 -2.71
C GLU A 77 6.42 13.88 -2.34
N LEU A 78 6.26 12.69 -2.91
CA LEU A 78 5.15 11.80 -2.59
C LEU A 78 5.12 11.43 -1.10
N ARG A 79 6.28 11.10 -0.51
CA ARG A 79 6.39 10.84 0.94
C ARG A 79 5.96 12.03 1.78
N LYS A 80 6.49 13.23 1.47
CA LYS A 80 6.12 14.47 2.17
C LYS A 80 4.63 14.76 2.10
N ALA A 81 4.03 14.56 0.93
CA ALA A 81 2.60 14.79 0.73
C ALA A 81 1.74 13.81 1.56
N ILE A 82 2.17 12.56 1.71
CA ILE A 82 1.44 11.53 2.47
C ILE A 82 1.57 11.76 3.98
N GLU A 83 2.78 12.07 4.47
CA GLU A 83 3.02 12.41 5.87
C GLU A 83 2.13 13.58 6.33
N GLY A 84 1.95 14.60 5.48
CA GLY A 84 1.04 15.71 5.74
C GLY A 84 -0.44 15.38 5.53
N SER A 85 -0.78 14.36 4.74
CA SER A 85 -2.16 14.01 4.39
C SER A 85 -2.86 13.09 5.41
N VAL A 86 -2.12 12.26 6.14
CA VAL A 86 -2.68 11.30 7.10
C VAL A 86 -3.10 11.96 8.42
N THR A 87 -2.60 13.17 8.71
CA THR A 87 -2.77 13.83 10.01
C THR A 87 -4.10 14.61 10.18
N VAL A 88 -4.95 14.70 9.14
CA VAL A 88 -6.16 15.56 9.17
C VAL A 88 -7.43 14.85 9.66
N LYS A 89 -7.38 13.55 10.00
CA LYS A 89 -8.47 12.91 10.75
C LYS A 89 -7.90 12.22 11.98
N GLY A 90 -7.85 12.97 13.08
CA GLY A 90 -7.61 12.46 14.42
C GLY A 90 -8.69 11.47 14.87
N VAL A 91 -8.75 10.30 14.23
CA VAL A 91 -9.34 9.12 14.86
C VAL A 91 -8.20 8.51 15.66
N LYS A 92 -8.20 8.76 16.97
CA LYS A 92 -7.41 7.99 17.93
C LYS A 92 -7.92 6.56 17.86
N VAL A 93 -7.38 5.78 16.92
CA VAL A 93 -7.73 4.36 16.80
C VAL A 93 -7.23 3.71 18.08
N ARG A 94 -8.17 3.33 18.95
CA ARG A 94 -7.86 2.56 20.14
C ARG A 94 -7.13 1.29 19.68
N PRO A 95 -6.03 0.88 20.34
CA PRO A 95 -5.41 -0.41 20.05
C PRO A 95 -6.48 -1.50 20.07
N PRO A 96 -6.43 -2.48 19.16
CA PRO A 96 -7.30 -3.64 19.27
C PRO A 96 -7.14 -4.19 20.70
N LEU A 97 -8.27 -4.43 21.37
CA LEU A 97 -8.40 -4.88 22.77
C LEU A 97 -8.38 -3.80 23.88
N ALA A 98 -8.17 -2.51 23.59
CA ALA A 98 -8.25 -1.47 24.62
C ALA A 98 -9.68 -1.25 25.18
N SER A 99 -10.71 -1.75 24.49
CA SER A 99 -12.10 -1.75 24.97
C SER A 99 -12.34 -2.64 26.19
N PHE A 100 -11.50 -3.66 26.42
CA PHE A 100 -11.71 -4.61 27.52
C PHE A 100 -11.21 -4.10 28.87
N ARG A 101 -10.45 -2.99 28.88
CA ARG A 101 -9.78 -2.49 30.09
C ARG A 101 -10.50 -1.35 30.80
N ASP A 102 -11.62 -0.86 30.24
CA ASP A 102 -12.40 0.22 30.84
C ASP A 102 -13.47 -0.27 31.83
N SER A 103 -13.66 -1.58 31.99
CA SER A 103 -14.63 -2.14 32.93
C SER A 103 -14.10 -2.27 34.38
N GLY A 104 -12.95 -1.67 34.69
CA GLY A 104 -12.18 -1.96 35.91
C GLY A 104 -12.28 -0.96 37.06
N THR A 105 -13.12 0.09 37.00
CA THR A 105 -13.24 1.05 38.11
C THR A 105 -14.67 1.56 38.35
N SER A 106 -15.58 0.67 38.79
CA SER A 106 -16.68 1.10 39.67
C SER A 106 -17.22 -0.11 40.46
N SER A 107 -16.78 -0.21 41.71
CA SER A 107 -17.59 -0.55 42.89
C SER A 107 -18.80 -1.49 42.69
N SER A 108 -18.66 -2.76 43.09
CA SER A 108 -19.52 -3.43 44.09
C SER A 108 -19.30 -4.94 44.03
N GLU A 109 -19.16 -5.54 45.21
CA GLU A 109 -18.74 -6.91 45.46
C GLU A 109 -19.88 -7.92 45.21
N ASN A 110 -19.51 -9.19 45.00
CA ASN A 110 -20.30 -10.43 45.25
C ASN A 110 -21.13 -11.04 44.10
N GLU A 111 -20.49 -11.64 43.08
CA GLU A 111 -21.21 -12.54 42.15
C GLU A 111 -20.44 -13.82 41.73
N ALA A 112 -19.12 -13.86 41.92
CA ALA A 112 -18.29 -14.98 41.42
C ALA A 112 -18.38 -16.29 42.23
N THR A 113 -19.00 -16.29 43.42
CA THR A 113 -19.09 -17.49 44.29
C THR A 113 -20.39 -18.28 44.13
N GLU A 114 -21.39 -17.76 43.42
CA GLU A 114 -22.68 -18.43 43.17
C GLU A 114 -22.59 -19.49 42.05
N LEU A 115 -21.85 -19.19 40.98
CA LEU A 115 -21.80 -20.06 39.79
C LEU A 115 -21.14 -21.41 40.05
N HIS A 116 -20.17 -21.47 40.97
CA HIS A 116 -19.50 -22.73 41.32
C HIS A 116 -20.42 -23.67 42.11
N LYS A 117 -21.29 -23.12 42.98
CA LYS A 117 -22.24 -23.91 43.77
C LYS A 117 -23.36 -24.52 42.92
N LEU A 118 -23.72 -23.87 41.82
CA LEU A 118 -24.73 -24.35 40.88
C LEU A 118 -24.24 -25.57 40.08
N TRP A 119 -22.95 -25.63 39.76
CA TRP A 119 -22.37 -26.72 38.99
C TRP A 119 -22.24 -28.02 39.78
N ASP A 120 -21.88 -27.94 41.07
CA ASP A 120 -21.76 -29.11 41.94
C ASP A 120 -23.12 -29.77 42.23
N ARG A 121 -24.22 -29.00 42.25
CA ARG A 121 -25.56 -29.52 42.53
C ARG A 121 -26.15 -30.37 41.40
N HIS A 122 -25.65 -30.20 40.17
CA HIS A 122 -26.18 -30.92 39.00
C HIS A 122 -25.50 -32.27 38.75
N LYS A 123 -24.47 -32.62 39.54
CA LYS A 123 -23.66 -33.84 39.35
C LYS A 123 -23.99 -34.97 40.32
N SER A 124 -24.89 -34.75 41.28
CA SER A 124 -25.20 -35.71 42.37
C SER A 124 -26.49 -36.51 42.22
N LEU A 125 -27.20 -36.43 41.08
CA LEU A 125 -28.41 -37.22 40.84
C LEU A 125 -28.18 -38.27 39.74
N SER A 126 -28.02 -39.51 40.17
CA SER A 126 -27.98 -40.75 39.37
C SER A 126 -29.37 -41.16 38.82
N LEU A 127 -29.38 -41.80 37.64
CA LEU A 127 -30.51 -42.28 36.80
C LEU A 127 -31.58 -43.14 37.51
N PRO A 128 -32.78 -43.34 36.89
CA PRO A 128 -33.00 -44.63 36.17
C PRO A 128 -33.89 -44.59 34.89
N ARG A 129 -33.43 -45.34 33.87
CA ARG A 129 -34.08 -46.35 32.98
C ARG A 129 -35.58 -46.28 32.59
N GLU A 130 -35.85 -46.76 31.36
CA GLU A 130 -37.12 -47.28 30.73
C GLU A 130 -37.99 -46.25 29.98
N GLN A 131 -38.64 -46.47 28.82
CA GLN A 131 -39.12 -47.64 28.06
C GLN A 131 -39.47 -47.20 26.60
N THR A 132 -39.60 -48.15 25.66
CA THR A 132 -39.96 -48.01 24.23
C THR A 132 -41.43 -47.62 23.95
N PRO A 133 -41.78 -47.14 22.74
CA PRO A 133 -42.59 -47.95 21.79
C PRO A 133 -42.15 -47.74 20.31
N SER A 134 -41.98 -48.81 19.52
CA SER A 134 -42.97 -49.44 18.61
C SER A 134 -43.42 -48.55 17.43
N GLU A 135 -42.76 -48.69 16.28
CA GLU A 135 -43.34 -48.45 14.95
C GLU A 135 -43.16 -49.70 14.08
N SER A 136 -44.28 -50.38 13.82
CA SER A 136 -44.57 -51.20 12.63
C SER A 136 -44.88 -50.23 11.48
N ASP A 137 -44.66 -50.44 10.19
CA ASP A 137 -44.42 -51.61 9.35
C ASP A 137 -43.91 -51.11 7.98
N GLU A 138 -43.24 -52.00 7.22
CA GLU A 138 -43.13 -52.11 5.75
C GLU A 138 -41.70 -52.47 5.29
N LYS A 139 -41.49 -53.74 4.91
CA LYS A 139 -41.33 -54.15 3.49
C LYS A 139 -40.82 -55.59 3.35
N SER A 140 -41.58 -56.37 2.56
CA SER A 140 -41.32 -57.69 1.93
C SER A 140 -41.54 -58.95 2.77
#